data_AF-A0A7K1C007-F1
#
_entry.id   AF-A0A7K1C007-F1
#
_cell.length_a   1.000
_cell.length_b   1.000
_cell.length_c   1.000
_cell.angle_alpha   90.00
_cell.angle_beta   90.00
_cell.angle_gamma   90.00
#
_symmetry.space_group_name_H-M   'P 1'
#
loop_
_entity.id
_entity.type
_entity.pdbx_description
1 polymer ?
#
loop_
_entity_poly.entity_id
_entity_poly.type
_entity_poly.pdbx_seq_one_letter_code
_entity_poly.pdbx_strand_id
1 'polypeptide(L)'
;MKNLLIFSLLLTLTSTSQASAVAPKSFTFIGSGYGHGVGLSQYGAKGQALEGKSATEILNYYFPDAQVTAVEDTGTISVNIAHQVLNLSLNVNNLDTFTVIGEGLIETSFPPNTPLDFAMGGNSINLGPASAKLWVVKWSNPNSVVTLNYGKTKFLVSHGYLQLRAVKAAGLGYRIEATNSLRLHDEYLYGIAEVPSSWPAASLQSQVIASRTYALMRMNSLKKACDCHVYNSKYDQAFVGYSKEGEPRYGQLWKAAVDATAVDEGHGLAITVDGLPVSVFFSSSTGGMTQRAIDVWGTEIPHLVNVPDPWSIDPAINKNYASWTKKVSQKVMAKAFGLPDIQSYEIVSRTVTNSVRFIKGFSSNGKTKVLPVGTFKTAVKLPSSWFDLPSN
;
A
#
# COMPACT_ATOMS: atom_id res chain seq x y z
N MET A 1 74.42 -61.19 -9.41
CA MET A 1 74.13 -59.75 -9.20
C MET A 1 72.70 -59.50 -9.70
N LYS A 2 71.75 -59.27 -8.79
CA LYS A 2 70.33 -59.05 -9.10
C LYS A 2 70.09 -57.55 -9.23
N ASN A 3 69.64 -57.09 -10.41
CA ASN A 3 69.19 -55.70 -10.61
C ASN A 3 67.71 -55.59 -10.23
N LEU A 4 67.44 -54.64 -9.33
CA LEU A 4 66.12 -54.29 -8.82
C LEU A 4 65.54 -53.17 -9.72
N LEU A 5 64.43 -53.43 -10.41
CA LEU A 5 63.68 -52.43 -11.17
C LEU A 5 62.54 -51.90 -10.31
N ILE A 6 62.60 -50.61 -9.97
CA ILE A 6 61.57 -49.86 -9.25
C ILE A 6 60.58 -49.30 -10.29
N PHE A 7 59.32 -49.71 -10.20
CA PHE A 7 58.23 -49.16 -11.02
C PHE A 7 57.56 -48.01 -10.24
N SER A 8 57.82 -46.77 -10.65
CA SER A 8 57.15 -45.58 -10.11
C SER A 8 55.79 -45.40 -10.78
N LEU A 9 54.70 -45.63 -10.04
CA LEU A 9 53.33 -45.36 -10.47
C LEU A 9 53.05 -43.85 -10.34
N LEU A 10 53.02 -43.15 -11.46
CA LEU A 10 52.70 -41.72 -11.51
C LEU A 10 51.17 -41.53 -11.44
N LEU A 11 50.65 -41.15 -10.27
CA LEU A 11 49.24 -40.82 -10.08
C LEU A 11 48.97 -39.40 -10.60
N THR A 12 48.37 -39.29 -11.79
CA THR A 12 47.95 -38.01 -12.36
C THR A 12 46.68 -37.52 -11.66
N LEU A 13 46.83 -36.63 -10.67
CA LEU A 13 45.71 -35.82 -10.20
C LEU A 13 45.32 -34.84 -11.31
N THR A 14 44.26 -35.15 -12.06
CA THR A 14 43.58 -34.16 -12.88
C THR A 14 42.86 -33.19 -11.95
N SER A 15 43.47 -32.04 -11.67
CA SER A 15 42.77 -30.90 -11.11
C SER A 15 41.80 -30.39 -12.18
N THR A 16 40.53 -30.74 -12.05
CA THR A 16 39.48 -30.02 -12.78
C THR A 16 39.49 -28.59 -12.27
N SER A 17 40.12 -27.68 -13.01
CA SER A 17 39.88 -26.26 -12.81
C SER A 17 38.39 -26.04 -13.08
N GLN A 18 37.62 -25.81 -12.03
CA GLN A 18 36.30 -25.21 -12.19
C GLN A 18 36.57 -23.84 -12.82
N ALA A 19 36.37 -23.74 -14.14
CA ALA A 19 36.33 -22.46 -14.80
C ALA A 19 35.30 -21.62 -14.06
N SER A 20 35.77 -20.58 -13.36
CA SER A 20 34.88 -19.70 -12.59
C SER A 20 33.93 -19.06 -13.59
N ALA A 21 32.70 -19.56 -13.64
CA ALA A 21 31.69 -19.09 -14.58
C ALA A 21 31.53 -17.59 -14.33
N VAL A 22 31.80 -16.79 -15.37
CA VAL A 22 31.69 -15.33 -15.32
C VAL A 22 30.29 -14.98 -14.83
N ALA A 23 30.20 -14.19 -13.76
CA ALA A 23 28.93 -13.82 -13.17
C ALA A 23 28.02 -13.15 -14.22
N PRO A 24 26.74 -13.55 -14.35
CA PRO A 24 25.83 -12.98 -15.33
C PRO A 24 25.70 -11.46 -15.19
N LYS A 25 25.59 -10.73 -16.31
CA LYS A 25 25.36 -9.27 -16.29
C LYS A 25 23.94 -8.91 -15.80
N SER A 26 23.00 -9.83 -15.96
CA SER A 26 21.59 -9.62 -15.64
C SER A 26 20.83 -10.94 -15.45
N PHE A 27 19.70 -10.85 -14.77
CA PHE A 27 18.83 -11.97 -14.39
C PHE A 27 17.40 -11.65 -14.82
N THR A 28 16.73 -12.63 -15.43
CA THR A 28 15.35 -12.48 -15.92
C THR A 28 14.42 -13.25 -14.99
N PHE A 29 13.33 -12.61 -14.58
CA PHE A 29 12.25 -13.20 -13.80
C PHE A 29 10.97 -13.13 -14.63
N ILE A 30 10.23 -14.22 -14.68
CA ILE A 30 8.90 -14.29 -15.30
C ILE A 30 7.93 -14.67 -14.18
N GLY A 31 6.81 -13.95 -14.07
CA GLY A 31 5.86 -14.16 -12.99
C GLY A 31 4.48 -13.60 -13.27
N SER A 32 3.63 -13.61 -12.26
CA SER A 32 2.25 -13.12 -12.32
C SER A 32 1.86 -12.41 -11.02
N GLY A 33 0.72 -11.72 -11.03
CA GLY A 33 0.22 -10.96 -9.88
C GLY A 33 1.02 -9.70 -9.54
N TYR A 34 0.45 -8.89 -8.66
CA TYR A 34 1.08 -7.67 -8.16
C TYR A 34 0.61 -7.37 -6.73
N GLY A 35 1.56 -7.35 -5.78
CA GLY A 35 1.29 -7.11 -4.37
C GLY A 35 1.61 -8.29 -3.46
N HIS A 36 0.88 -8.40 -2.36
CA HIS A 36 1.08 -9.45 -1.34
C HIS A 36 0.14 -10.64 -1.49
N GLY A 37 -1.01 -10.47 -2.13
CA GLY A 37 -1.91 -11.59 -2.45
C GLY A 37 -2.83 -12.05 -1.32
N VAL A 38 -2.91 -11.32 -0.21
CA VAL A 38 -3.71 -11.71 0.97
C VAL A 38 -5.04 -10.97 0.90
N GLY A 39 -6.15 -11.68 1.11
CA GLY A 39 -7.51 -11.10 1.06
C GLY A 39 -7.97 -10.78 -0.36
N LEU A 40 -8.64 -9.65 -0.54
CA LEU A 40 -9.31 -9.28 -1.79
C LEU A 40 -8.31 -9.02 -2.93
N SER A 41 -8.49 -9.71 -4.05
CA SER A 41 -7.81 -9.44 -5.32
C SER A 41 -8.57 -8.36 -6.08
N GLN A 42 -7.97 -7.20 -6.33
CA GLN A 42 -8.66 -6.09 -7.01
C GLN A 42 -9.02 -6.45 -8.46
N TYR A 43 -8.07 -7.00 -9.22
CA TYR A 43 -8.36 -7.50 -10.57
C TYR A 43 -9.31 -8.69 -10.57
N GLY A 44 -9.25 -9.53 -9.52
CA GLY A 44 -10.18 -10.64 -9.38
C GLY A 44 -11.62 -10.19 -9.11
N ALA A 45 -11.80 -9.19 -8.24
CA ALA A 45 -13.08 -8.51 -8.02
C ALA A 45 -13.62 -7.87 -9.30
N LYS A 46 -12.74 -7.23 -10.11
CA LYS A 46 -13.12 -6.71 -11.43
C LYS A 46 -13.60 -7.82 -12.36
N GLY A 47 -12.89 -8.95 -12.43
CA GLY A 47 -13.27 -10.09 -13.25
C GLY A 47 -14.65 -10.65 -12.86
N GLN A 48 -14.86 -10.89 -11.58
CA GLN A 48 -16.14 -11.36 -11.04
C GLN A 48 -17.29 -10.35 -11.27
N ALA A 49 -17.02 -9.05 -11.15
CA ALA A 49 -18.02 -8.03 -11.44
C ALA A 49 -18.39 -7.98 -12.93
N LEU A 50 -17.45 -8.27 -13.84
CA LEU A 50 -17.74 -8.40 -15.27
C LEU A 50 -18.57 -9.65 -15.61
N GLU A 51 -18.52 -10.67 -14.75
CA GLU A 51 -19.40 -11.86 -14.80
C GLU A 51 -20.78 -11.61 -14.16
N GLY A 52 -21.04 -10.40 -13.67
CA GLY A 52 -22.34 -10.01 -13.10
C GLY A 52 -22.50 -10.29 -11.60
N LYS A 53 -21.44 -10.69 -10.89
CA LYS A 53 -21.52 -10.87 -9.43
C LYS A 53 -21.68 -9.54 -8.70
N SER A 54 -22.46 -9.56 -7.62
CA SER A 54 -22.61 -8.45 -6.69
C SER A 54 -21.37 -8.25 -5.81
N ALA A 55 -21.27 -7.08 -5.16
CA ALA A 55 -20.18 -6.78 -4.24
C ALA A 55 -20.11 -7.78 -3.07
N THR A 56 -21.26 -8.19 -2.54
CA THR A 56 -21.37 -9.17 -1.45
C THR A 56 -20.90 -10.56 -1.91
N GLU A 57 -21.29 -11.02 -3.10
CA GLU A 57 -20.80 -12.29 -3.64
C GLU A 57 -19.28 -12.28 -3.86
N ILE A 58 -18.73 -11.17 -4.35
CA ILE A 58 -17.29 -10.99 -4.52
C ILE A 58 -16.57 -11.07 -3.17
N LEU A 59 -17.07 -10.39 -2.15
CA LEU A 59 -16.44 -10.37 -0.83
C LEU A 59 -16.57 -11.70 -0.10
N ASN A 60 -17.74 -12.33 -0.11
CA ASN A 60 -17.94 -13.66 0.45
C ASN A 60 -17.07 -14.72 -0.25
N TYR A 61 -16.72 -14.51 -1.53
CA TYR A 61 -15.77 -15.38 -2.21
C TYR A 61 -14.34 -15.26 -1.64
N TYR A 62 -13.83 -14.04 -1.45
CA TYR A 62 -12.47 -13.82 -0.93
C TYR A 62 -12.34 -13.96 0.59
N PHE A 63 -13.45 -13.87 1.32
CA PHE A 63 -13.54 -14.02 2.78
C PHE A 63 -14.64 -15.03 3.13
N PRO A 64 -14.46 -16.33 2.82
CA PRO A 64 -15.54 -17.33 2.92
C PRO A 64 -16.07 -17.56 4.34
N ASP A 65 -15.25 -17.27 5.36
CA ASP A 65 -15.64 -17.41 6.77
C ASP A 65 -16.15 -16.09 7.37
N ALA A 66 -16.29 -15.03 6.56
CA ALA A 66 -16.81 -13.73 6.96
C ALA A 66 -18.17 -13.46 6.31
N GLN A 67 -18.82 -12.39 6.76
CA GLN A 67 -20.08 -11.89 6.23
C GLN A 67 -19.93 -10.43 5.83
N VAL A 68 -20.80 -9.94 4.94
CA VAL A 68 -20.96 -8.51 4.69
C VAL A 68 -22.19 -8.05 5.47
N THR A 69 -21.98 -7.28 6.53
CA THR A 69 -23.06 -6.79 7.40
C THR A 69 -22.98 -5.28 7.60
N ALA A 70 -24.11 -4.68 7.97
CA ALA A 70 -24.15 -3.30 8.42
C ALA A 70 -23.39 -3.17 9.75
N VAL A 71 -22.56 -2.14 9.89
CA VAL A 71 -21.85 -1.79 11.12
C VAL A 71 -21.90 -0.27 11.32
N GLU A 72 -21.88 0.16 12.58
CA GLU A 72 -21.79 1.60 12.88
C GLU A 72 -20.45 2.17 12.41
N ASP A 73 -20.49 3.24 11.62
CA ASP A 73 -19.32 3.92 11.05
C ASP A 73 -19.41 5.46 11.12
N THR A 74 -20.13 5.96 12.14
CA THR A 74 -20.31 7.39 12.45
C THR A 74 -19.05 8.12 12.91
N GLY A 75 -17.97 7.37 13.18
CA GLY A 75 -16.72 7.91 13.71
C GLY A 75 -15.95 8.83 12.76
N THR A 76 -15.06 9.63 13.34
CA THR A 76 -14.12 10.50 12.59
C THR A 76 -12.77 9.81 12.45
N ILE A 77 -12.28 9.70 11.22
CA ILE A 77 -10.95 9.20 10.90
C ILE A 77 -10.03 10.36 10.50
N SER A 78 -8.76 10.28 10.89
CA SER A 78 -7.76 11.32 10.65
C SER A 78 -6.69 10.76 9.74
N VAL A 79 -6.59 11.31 8.53
CA VAL A 79 -5.66 10.86 7.49
C VAL A 79 -4.49 11.83 7.43
N ASN A 80 -3.26 11.34 7.55
CA ASN A 80 -2.08 12.19 7.33
C ASN A 80 -1.92 12.49 5.82
N ILE A 81 -1.97 13.77 5.48
CA ILE A 81 -1.91 14.27 4.10
C ILE A 81 -0.65 15.10 3.81
N ALA A 82 0.10 15.52 4.84
CA ALA A 82 1.47 16.00 4.70
C ALA A 82 2.31 15.53 5.90
N HIS A 83 3.24 14.62 5.64
CA HIS A 83 4.06 13.98 6.66
C HIS A 83 5.39 14.72 6.86
N GLN A 84 5.72 15.07 8.12
CA GLN A 84 7.00 15.63 8.52
C GLN A 84 7.47 16.86 7.70
N VAL A 85 6.57 17.77 7.35
CA VAL A 85 6.92 18.97 6.56
C VAL A 85 7.40 20.13 7.44
N LEU A 86 8.17 21.05 6.87
CA LEU A 86 8.63 22.26 7.56
C LEU A 86 7.69 23.44 7.39
N ASN A 87 6.96 23.46 6.28
CA ASN A 87 6.00 24.49 5.92
C ASN A 87 4.95 23.91 4.98
N LEU A 88 3.80 24.56 4.92
CA LEU A 88 2.73 24.30 3.99
C LEU A 88 1.90 25.58 3.79
N SER A 89 1.15 25.63 2.69
CA SER A 89 0.22 26.71 2.38
C SER A 89 -1.16 26.14 2.08
N LEU A 90 -2.21 26.76 2.62
CA LEU A 90 -3.60 26.44 2.32
C LEU A 90 -4.23 27.56 1.50
N ASN A 91 -5.03 27.19 0.50
CA ASN A 91 -5.83 28.13 -0.28
C ASN A 91 -7.18 27.50 -0.62
N VAL A 92 -8.28 28.22 -0.45
CA VAL A 92 -9.62 27.78 -0.89
C VAL A 92 -9.93 28.45 -2.22
N ASN A 93 -10.28 27.63 -3.21
CA ASN A 93 -10.93 28.14 -4.41
C ASN A 93 -12.39 28.44 -4.05
N ASN A 94 -12.89 29.62 -4.42
CA ASN A 94 -14.25 30.16 -4.22
C ASN A 94 -14.41 31.05 -2.96
N LEU A 95 -15.51 31.82 -2.91
CA LEU A 95 -15.82 32.94 -1.99
C LEU A 95 -15.99 32.54 -0.50
N ASP A 96 -15.41 31.43 -0.06
CA ASP A 96 -15.64 30.89 1.28
C ASP A 96 -14.60 31.37 2.29
N THR A 97 -15.03 31.59 3.53
CA THR A 97 -14.15 32.03 4.61
C THR A 97 -13.50 30.83 5.29
N PHE A 98 -12.22 30.94 5.61
CA PHE A 98 -11.59 30.03 6.55
C PHE A 98 -11.88 30.47 7.98
N THR A 99 -12.01 29.49 8.86
CA THR A 99 -11.97 29.66 10.30
C THR A 99 -10.78 28.91 10.83
N VAL A 100 -9.87 29.62 11.50
CA VAL A 100 -8.60 29.08 11.99
C VAL A 100 -8.49 29.29 13.49
N ILE A 101 -8.13 28.22 14.20
CA ILE A 101 -7.96 28.23 15.65
C ILE A 101 -6.61 27.63 15.98
N GLY A 102 -5.74 28.40 16.64
CA GLY A 102 -4.54 27.86 17.28
C GLY A 102 -4.83 27.47 18.73
N GLU A 103 -4.18 26.42 19.24
CA GLU A 103 -4.26 26.04 20.64
C GLU A 103 -3.95 27.24 21.57
N GLY A 104 -4.91 27.60 22.42
CA GLY A 104 -4.80 28.74 23.33
C GLY A 104 -5.02 30.13 22.69
N LEU A 105 -5.41 30.17 21.41
CA LEU A 105 -5.70 31.40 20.67
C LEU A 105 -7.20 31.55 20.39
N ILE A 106 -7.60 32.77 20.04
CA ILE A 106 -8.97 33.09 19.63
C ILE A 106 -9.17 32.66 18.18
N GLU A 107 -10.33 32.08 17.89
CA GLU A 107 -10.77 31.76 16.55
C GLU A 107 -10.75 32.99 15.64
N THR A 108 -10.11 32.88 14.48
CA THR A 108 -9.94 33.96 13.52
C THR A 108 -10.50 33.55 12.16
N SER A 109 -11.32 34.42 11.57
CA SER A 109 -11.83 34.21 10.21
C SER A 109 -10.94 34.93 9.18
N PHE A 110 -10.66 34.25 8.08
CA PHE A 110 -9.89 34.80 6.95
C PHE A 110 -10.79 34.89 5.72
N PRO A 111 -10.68 35.98 4.94
CA PRO A 111 -11.49 36.14 3.74
C PRO A 111 -11.08 35.14 2.65
N PRO A 112 -11.95 34.93 1.65
CA PRO A 112 -11.68 34.02 0.54
C PRO A 112 -10.40 34.39 -0.22
N ASN A 113 -9.76 33.39 -0.84
CA ASN A 113 -8.48 33.54 -1.56
C ASN A 113 -7.31 34.09 -0.71
N THR A 114 -7.42 34.11 0.62
CA THR A 114 -6.29 34.43 1.49
C THR A 114 -5.41 33.19 1.66
N PRO A 115 -4.17 33.19 1.16
CA PRO A 115 -3.25 32.09 1.44
C PRO A 115 -2.95 32.04 2.94
N LEU A 116 -3.09 30.86 3.54
CA LEU A 116 -2.70 30.61 4.92
C LEU A 116 -1.37 29.84 4.92
N ASP A 117 -0.29 30.57 5.18
CA ASP A 117 1.07 30.01 5.18
C ASP A 117 1.49 29.61 6.60
N PHE A 118 1.70 28.32 6.80
CA PHE A 118 2.14 27.74 8.05
C PHE A 118 3.60 27.31 7.96
N ALA A 119 4.40 27.64 8.97
CA ALA A 119 5.80 27.26 9.03
C ALA A 119 6.23 26.89 10.45
N MET A 120 7.13 25.92 10.58
CA MET A 120 7.74 25.58 11.86
C MET A 120 8.54 26.75 12.43
N GLY A 121 8.25 27.14 13.67
CA GLY A 121 9.01 28.08 14.49
C GLY A 121 9.44 27.43 15.80
N GLY A 122 10.63 26.82 15.83
CA GLY A 122 11.09 26.09 17.01
C GLY A 122 10.25 24.83 17.27
N ASN A 123 9.44 24.82 18.33
CA ASN A 123 8.57 23.69 18.71
C ASN A 123 7.08 23.94 18.44
N SER A 124 6.74 25.04 17.79
CA SER A 124 5.38 25.44 17.40
C SER A 124 5.30 25.75 15.91
N ILE A 125 4.09 25.94 15.41
CA ILE A 125 3.79 26.32 14.03
C ILE A 125 3.34 27.77 14.04
N ASN A 126 3.94 28.58 13.20
CA ASN A 126 3.60 29.99 13.01
C ASN A 126 2.58 30.15 11.88
N LEU A 127 1.64 31.08 12.07
CA LEU A 127 0.76 31.64 11.05
C LEU A 127 0.80 33.17 11.21
N GLY A 128 1.56 33.84 10.35
CA GLY A 128 1.87 35.26 10.51
C GLY A 128 2.50 35.57 11.89
N PRO A 129 1.97 36.52 12.68
CA PRO A 129 2.50 36.85 14.00
C PRO A 129 2.12 35.85 15.10
N ALA A 130 1.17 34.94 14.83
CA ALA A 130 0.66 33.99 15.81
C ALA A 130 1.43 32.67 15.77
N SER A 131 1.51 31.98 16.92
CA SER A 131 2.21 30.70 17.05
C SER A 131 1.46 29.76 17.98
N ALA A 132 1.28 28.51 17.56
CA ALA A 132 0.63 27.46 18.36
C ALA A 132 1.19 26.07 18.00
N LYS A 133 1.10 25.10 18.91
CA LYS A 133 1.54 23.72 18.64
C LYS A 133 0.53 22.92 17.81
N LEU A 134 -0.74 23.29 17.87
CA LEU A 134 -1.83 22.71 17.12
C LEU A 134 -2.64 23.84 16.49
N TRP A 135 -2.95 23.67 15.21
CA TRP A 135 -3.88 24.50 14.47
C TRP A 135 -5.03 23.65 13.94
N VAL A 136 -6.24 24.17 14.01
CA VAL A 136 -7.43 23.60 13.37
C VAL A 136 -7.91 24.58 12.31
N VAL A 137 -8.08 24.10 11.09
CA VAL A 137 -8.56 24.90 9.96
C VAL A 137 -9.85 24.29 9.44
N LYS A 138 -10.90 25.09 9.45
CA LYS A 138 -12.23 24.77 8.92
C LYS A 138 -12.57 25.76 7.80
N TRP A 139 -13.48 25.38 6.92
CA TRP A 139 -14.03 26.24 5.88
C TRP A 139 -15.56 26.16 5.91
N SER A 140 -16.22 27.25 5.54
CA SER A 140 -17.66 27.43 5.77
C SER A 140 -18.57 26.63 4.83
N ASN A 141 -18.10 26.28 3.64
CA ASN A 141 -18.91 25.63 2.61
C ASN A 141 -18.39 24.21 2.33
N PRO A 142 -19.19 23.16 2.58
CA PRO A 142 -18.76 21.77 2.39
C PRO A 142 -18.47 21.40 0.93
N ASN A 143 -18.80 22.27 -0.03
CA ASN A 143 -18.48 22.07 -1.45
C ASN A 143 -17.19 22.78 -1.88
N SER A 144 -16.53 23.54 -1.00
CA SER A 144 -15.26 24.19 -1.33
C SER A 144 -14.17 23.16 -1.54
N VAL A 145 -13.23 23.47 -2.43
CA VAL A 145 -12.00 22.67 -2.57
C VAL A 145 -10.84 23.47 -2.01
N VAL A 146 -10.30 23.00 -0.88
CA VAL A 146 -9.08 23.50 -0.28
C VAL A 146 -7.89 22.84 -0.97
N THR A 147 -6.96 23.67 -1.42
CA THR A 147 -5.66 23.25 -1.93
C THR A 147 -4.63 23.38 -0.82
N LEU A 148 -4.00 22.26 -0.46
CA LEU A 148 -2.81 22.18 0.38
C LEU A 148 -1.57 22.07 -0.51
N ASN A 149 -0.61 22.98 -0.36
CA ASN A 149 0.67 22.97 -1.05
C ASN A 149 1.82 22.77 -0.05
N TYR A 150 2.76 21.86 -0.36
CA TYR A 150 3.99 21.68 0.41
C TYR A 150 5.10 21.11 -0.46
N GLY A 151 6.28 21.75 -0.45
CA GLY A 151 7.36 21.40 -1.38
C GLY A 151 6.89 21.49 -2.84
N LYS A 152 6.91 20.36 -3.57
CA LYS A 152 6.39 20.25 -4.95
C LYS A 152 5.03 19.55 -5.03
N THR A 153 4.44 19.24 -3.87
CA THR A 153 3.21 18.47 -3.78
C THR A 153 2.02 19.40 -3.62
N LYS A 154 0.95 19.06 -4.32
CA LYS A 154 -0.38 19.65 -4.20
C LYS A 154 -1.35 18.55 -3.79
N PHE A 155 -2.16 18.80 -2.76
CA PHE A 155 -3.19 17.90 -2.27
C PHE A 155 -4.53 18.66 -2.18
N LEU A 156 -5.61 18.02 -2.60
CA LEU A 156 -6.94 18.64 -2.62
C LEU A 156 -7.84 17.99 -1.57
N VAL A 157 -8.51 18.79 -0.75
CA VAL A 157 -9.54 18.33 0.19
C VAL A 157 -10.82 19.14 -0.01
N SER A 158 -11.95 18.48 0.18
CA SER A 158 -13.31 19.04 0.03
C SER A 158 -14.13 18.88 1.31
N HIS A 159 -13.83 17.84 2.09
CA HIS A 159 -14.62 17.42 3.24
C HIS A 159 -13.86 17.51 4.56
N GLY A 160 -14.62 17.48 5.65
CA GLY A 160 -14.11 17.49 7.01
C GLY A 160 -13.38 18.78 7.39
N TYR A 161 -12.29 18.66 8.14
CA TYR A 161 -11.43 19.78 8.53
C TYR A 161 -9.97 19.36 8.59
N LEU A 162 -9.06 20.34 8.67
CA LEU A 162 -7.62 20.10 8.78
C LEU A 162 -7.12 20.33 10.19
N GLN A 163 -6.17 19.50 10.62
CA GLN A 163 -5.38 19.73 11.83
C GLN A 163 -3.89 19.75 11.46
N LEU A 164 -3.17 20.75 11.97
CA LEU A 164 -1.72 20.87 11.79
C LEU A 164 -1.08 20.78 13.16
N ARG A 165 -0.28 19.74 13.41
CA ARG A 165 0.39 19.55 14.70
C ARG A 165 1.92 19.61 14.56
N ALA A 166 2.57 20.32 15.48
CA ALA A 166 4.00 20.23 15.69
C ALA A 166 4.34 18.92 16.40
N VAL A 167 4.96 17.97 15.69
CA VAL A 167 5.39 16.67 16.22
C VAL A 167 6.92 16.58 16.18
N LYS A 168 7.53 16.09 17.26
CA LYS A 168 8.98 15.88 17.33
C LYS A 168 9.35 14.61 16.55
N ALA A 169 9.84 14.76 15.33
CA ALA A 169 10.32 13.67 14.49
C ALA A 169 11.74 13.25 14.88
N ALA A 170 11.96 11.94 15.03
CA ALA A 170 13.25 11.38 15.41
C ALA A 170 14.34 11.74 14.38
N GLY A 171 15.45 12.31 14.85
CA GLY A 171 16.57 12.74 14.00
C GLY A 171 16.33 13.97 13.13
N LEU A 172 15.11 14.52 13.12
CA LEU A 172 14.73 15.66 12.27
C LEU A 172 14.36 16.92 13.07
N GLY A 173 14.00 16.77 14.34
CA GLY A 173 13.46 17.87 15.15
C GLY A 173 11.94 18.01 14.97
N TYR A 174 11.37 19.16 15.34
CA TYR A 174 9.93 19.36 15.17
C TYR A 174 9.57 19.54 13.69
N ARG A 175 8.44 18.95 13.30
CA ARG A 175 7.84 19.01 11.97
C ARG A 175 6.33 19.18 12.09
N ILE A 176 5.72 19.66 11.01
CA ILE A 176 4.27 19.71 10.85
C ILE A 176 3.80 18.34 10.36
N GLU A 177 2.86 17.77 11.09
CA GLU A 177 1.97 16.72 10.60
C GLU A 177 0.62 17.36 10.25
N ALA A 178 0.26 17.34 8.97
CA ALA A 178 -1.05 17.80 8.52
C ALA A 178 -1.99 16.62 8.34
N THR A 179 -3.11 16.63 9.04
CA THR A 179 -4.15 15.61 8.93
C THR A 179 -5.47 16.19 8.45
N ASN A 180 -6.21 15.41 7.66
CA ASN A 180 -7.60 15.67 7.32
C ASN A 180 -8.48 14.76 8.16
N SER A 181 -9.27 15.35 9.03
CA SER A 181 -10.23 14.66 9.89
C SER A 181 -11.59 14.65 9.18
N LEU A 182 -12.10 13.45 8.92
CA LEU A 182 -13.20 13.16 8.01
C LEU A 182 -14.19 12.19 8.68
N ARG A 183 -15.48 12.31 8.35
CA ARG A 183 -16.47 11.27 8.66
C ARG A 183 -16.09 9.98 7.93
N LEU A 184 -16.02 8.87 8.66
CA LEU A 184 -15.67 7.58 8.06
C LEU A 184 -16.76 7.12 7.06
N HIS A 185 -18.03 7.30 7.43
CA HIS A 185 -19.19 6.82 6.69
C HIS A 185 -19.13 7.07 5.18
N ASP A 186 -18.62 8.24 4.77
CA ASP A 186 -18.59 8.70 3.38
C ASP A 186 -17.37 9.57 3.04
N GLU A 187 -17.10 10.66 3.75
CA GLU A 187 -16.08 11.67 3.42
C GLU A 187 -14.69 11.06 3.23
N TYR A 188 -14.30 10.15 4.12
CA TYR A 188 -13.06 9.39 4.00
C TYR A 188 -13.06 8.47 2.77
N LEU A 189 -14.15 7.75 2.55
CA LEU A 189 -14.27 6.75 1.49
C LEU A 189 -14.31 7.39 0.10
N TYR A 190 -14.85 8.61 -0.04
CA TYR A 190 -14.79 9.38 -1.29
C TYR A 190 -13.36 9.65 -1.76
N GLY A 191 -12.39 9.74 -0.84
CA GLY A 191 -10.99 10.00 -1.16
C GLY A 191 -10.12 8.77 -1.43
N ILE A 192 -10.66 7.55 -1.29
CA ILE A 192 -9.91 6.30 -1.47
C ILE A 192 -9.66 6.01 -2.95
N ALA A 193 -8.38 5.83 -3.33
CA ALA A 193 -7.92 5.66 -4.71
C ALA A 193 -7.18 4.33 -4.95
N GLU A 194 -7.70 3.25 -4.37
CA GLU A 194 -7.11 1.91 -4.49
C GLU A 194 -7.36 1.25 -5.85
N VAL A 195 -8.48 1.56 -6.50
CA VAL A 195 -8.86 1.03 -7.82
C VAL A 195 -9.28 2.16 -8.77
N PRO A 196 -9.13 2.00 -10.10
CA PRO A 196 -9.66 2.96 -11.07
C PRO A 196 -11.18 3.12 -10.97
N SER A 197 -11.67 4.36 -10.97
CA SER A 197 -13.12 4.66 -10.85
C SER A 197 -13.93 4.20 -12.08
N SER A 198 -13.27 3.83 -13.17
CA SER A 198 -13.89 3.32 -14.39
C SER A 198 -14.24 1.82 -14.34
N TRP A 199 -13.91 1.14 -13.24
CA TRP A 199 -14.23 -0.28 -13.07
C TRP A 199 -15.72 -0.52 -12.80
N PRO A 200 -16.21 -1.76 -13.00
CA PRO A 200 -17.62 -2.09 -12.78
C PRO A 200 -18.09 -1.78 -11.36
N ALA A 201 -19.35 -1.37 -11.21
CA ALA A 201 -19.91 -0.91 -9.94
C ALA A 201 -19.73 -1.90 -8.78
N ALA A 202 -19.99 -3.20 -8.98
CA ALA A 202 -19.82 -4.21 -7.93
C ALA A 202 -18.35 -4.35 -7.46
N SER A 203 -17.38 -4.15 -8.37
CA SER A 203 -15.96 -4.13 -7.99
C SER A 203 -15.63 -2.88 -7.18
N LEU A 204 -16.14 -1.70 -7.57
CA LEU A 204 -15.98 -0.47 -6.79
C LEU A 204 -16.57 -0.62 -5.37
N GLN A 205 -17.82 -1.08 -5.28
CA GLN A 205 -18.51 -1.32 -4.00
C GLN A 205 -17.75 -2.32 -3.12
N SER A 206 -17.23 -3.41 -3.68
CA SER A 206 -16.42 -4.38 -2.91
C SER A 206 -15.14 -3.73 -2.33
N GLN A 207 -14.48 -2.84 -3.09
CA GLN A 207 -13.33 -2.07 -2.61
C GLN A 207 -13.72 -1.03 -1.56
N VAL A 208 -14.89 -0.39 -1.67
CA VAL A 208 -15.39 0.54 -0.63
C VAL A 208 -15.60 -0.20 0.68
N ILE A 209 -16.33 -1.33 0.65
CA ILE A 209 -16.62 -2.13 1.85
C ILE A 209 -15.31 -2.63 2.50
N ALA A 210 -14.35 -3.11 1.70
CA ALA A 210 -13.03 -3.48 2.20
C ALA A 210 -12.27 -2.29 2.81
N SER A 211 -12.37 -1.10 2.21
CA SER A 211 -11.73 0.12 2.72
C SER A 211 -12.36 0.61 4.02
N ARG A 212 -13.69 0.58 4.13
CA ARG A 212 -14.41 0.90 5.38
C ARG A 212 -13.99 -0.04 6.50
N THR A 213 -13.98 -1.35 6.21
CA THR A 213 -13.54 -2.37 7.17
C THR A 213 -12.12 -2.12 7.66
N TYR A 214 -11.19 -1.76 6.75
CA TYR A 214 -9.83 -1.42 7.11
C TYR A 214 -9.77 -0.22 8.05
N ALA A 215 -10.49 0.85 7.72
CA ALA A 215 -10.51 2.08 8.50
C ALA A 215 -11.09 1.88 9.90
N LEU A 216 -12.18 1.11 10.05
CA LEU A 216 -12.75 0.74 11.36
C LEU A 216 -11.70 0.07 12.26
N MET A 217 -10.87 -0.81 11.70
CA MET A 217 -9.79 -1.47 12.43
C MET A 217 -8.65 -0.54 12.85
N ARG A 218 -8.56 0.67 12.28
CA ARG A 218 -7.54 1.68 12.61
C ARG A 218 -8.03 2.79 13.53
N MET A 219 -9.34 2.99 13.64
CA MET A 219 -9.93 4.06 14.45
C MET A 219 -9.62 3.97 15.94
N ASN A 220 -9.39 2.78 16.48
CA ASN A 220 -9.10 2.61 17.91
C ASN A 220 -7.65 2.94 18.31
N SER A 221 -6.79 3.33 17.36
CA SER A 221 -5.37 3.58 17.64
C SER A 221 -4.83 4.78 16.86
N LEU A 222 -4.66 5.90 17.56
CA LEU A 222 -3.98 7.07 17.02
C LEU A 222 -2.45 6.87 17.02
N LYS A 223 -1.82 6.97 15.85
CA LYS A 223 -0.37 6.87 15.71
C LYS A 223 0.28 8.19 16.13
N LYS A 224 1.01 8.17 17.24
CA LYS A 224 1.74 9.35 17.77
C LYS A 224 2.71 9.98 16.78
N ALA A 225 3.26 9.20 15.84
CA ALA A 225 4.27 9.66 14.89
C ALA A 225 3.72 10.61 13.80
N CYS A 226 2.41 10.57 13.52
CA CYS A 226 1.75 11.40 12.51
C CYS A 226 0.53 12.15 13.06
N ASP A 227 0.19 11.95 14.34
CA ASP A 227 -1.08 12.37 14.94
C ASP A 227 -2.31 11.94 14.11
N CYS A 228 -2.26 10.72 13.56
CA CYS A 228 -3.22 10.25 12.58
C CYS A 228 -3.63 8.80 12.84
N HIS A 229 -4.81 8.42 12.34
CA HIS A 229 -5.25 7.03 12.34
C HIS A 229 -4.57 6.25 11.20
N VAL A 230 -4.49 6.88 10.02
CA VAL A 230 -3.95 6.28 8.78
C VAL A 230 -3.11 7.28 7.98
N TYR A 231 -2.10 6.77 7.28
CA TYR A 231 -1.38 7.50 6.25
C TYR A 231 -2.12 7.46 4.91
N ASN A 232 -1.95 8.49 4.07
CA ASN A 232 -2.52 8.55 2.72
C ASN A 232 -1.75 7.74 1.65
N SER A 233 -0.97 6.75 2.08
CA SER A 233 -0.02 6.03 1.22
C SER A 233 -0.04 4.54 1.48
N LYS A 234 0.82 3.79 0.78
CA LYS A 234 0.98 2.33 0.90
C LYS A 234 1.24 1.79 2.33
N TYR A 235 1.52 2.65 3.31
CA TYR A 235 1.62 2.22 4.71
C TYR A 235 0.25 1.87 5.30
N ASP A 236 -0.81 2.53 4.83
CA ASP A 236 -2.19 2.21 5.15
C ASP A 236 -2.98 2.08 3.83
N GLN A 237 -3.72 3.12 3.41
CA GLN A 237 -4.52 3.11 2.18
C GLN A 237 -4.15 4.27 1.25
N ALA A 238 -4.22 4.03 -0.05
CA ALA A 238 -4.11 5.08 -1.05
C ALA A 238 -5.30 6.05 -0.91
N PHE A 239 -5.03 7.22 -0.33
CA PHE A 239 -6.01 8.28 -0.15
C PHE A 239 -5.52 9.54 -0.85
N VAL A 240 -6.33 10.11 -1.74
CA VAL A 240 -5.97 11.29 -2.55
C VAL A 240 -6.95 12.46 -2.34
N GLY A 241 -7.84 12.34 -1.36
CA GLY A 241 -8.84 13.36 -1.04
C GLY A 241 -9.75 13.66 -2.23
N TYR A 242 -10.05 14.94 -2.46
CA TYR A 242 -10.97 15.39 -3.50
C TYR A 242 -10.54 14.97 -4.91
N SER A 243 -9.25 14.70 -5.13
CA SER A 243 -8.78 14.26 -6.45
C SER A 243 -9.42 12.96 -6.93
N LYS A 244 -10.02 12.15 -6.05
CA LYS A 244 -10.73 10.91 -6.41
C LYS A 244 -12.16 11.16 -6.86
N GLU A 245 -12.99 11.74 -5.99
CA GLU A 245 -14.38 12.04 -6.32
C GLU A 245 -14.50 13.13 -7.40
N GLY A 246 -13.50 14.01 -7.49
CA GLY A 246 -13.38 15.05 -8.50
C GLY A 246 -12.72 14.58 -9.82
N GLU A 247 -12.42 13.28 -9.98
CA GLU A 247 -11.90 12.74 -11.24
C GLU A 247 -12.86 13.06 -12.39
N PRO A 248 -12.39 13.67 -13.49
CA PRO A 248 -13.23 13.88 -14.66
C PRO A 248 -13.80 12.56 -15.18
N ARG A 249 -15.08 12.56 -15.54
CA ARG A 249 -15.81 11.43 -16.15
C ARG A 249 -16.07 10.20 -15.27
N TYR A 250 -15.24 9.90 -14.26
CA TYR A 250 -15.38 8.66 -13.50
C TYR A 250 -15.49 8.86 -11.99
N GLY A 251 -15.16 10.03 -11.44
CA GLY A 251 -15.22 10.29 -10.00
C GLY A 251 -16.62 10.08 -9.42
N GLN A 252 -17.66 10.40 -10.19
CA GLN A 252 -19.05 10.17 -9.81
C GLN A 252 -19.43 8.68 -9.73
N LEU A 253 -18.76 7.79 -10.47
CA LEU A 253 -18.97 6.34 -10.36
C LEU A 253 -18.40 5.81 -9.04
N TRP A 254 -17.23 6.32 -8.63
CA TRP A 254 -16.66 6.01 -7.32
C TRP A 254 -17.54 6.52 -6.20
N LYS A 255 -17.97 7.79 -6.27
CA LYS A 255 -18.87 8.39 -5.29
C LYS A 255 -20.17 7.59 -5.15
N ALA A 256 -20.82 7.25 -6.27
CA ALA A 256 -22.02 6.43 -6.26
C ALA A 256 -21.79 5.02 -5.66
N ALA A 257 -20.61 4.44 -5.82
CA ALA A 257 -20.26 3.18 -5.18
C ALA A 257 -20.07 3.32 -3.66
N VAL A 258 -19.58 4.47 -3.18
CA VAL A 258 -19.53 4.78 -1.73
C VAL A 258 -20.95 4.84 -1.18
N ASP A 259 -21.80 5.68 -1.79
CA ASP A 259 -23.19 5.90 -1.39
C ASP A 259 -24.00 4.60 -1.39
N ALA A 260 -23.82 3.75 -2.40
CA ALA A 260 -24.53 2.48 -2.52
C ALA A 260 -24.17 1.43 -1.45
N THR A 261 -23.14 1.69 -0.63
CA THR A 261 -22.75 0.80 0.48
C THR A 261 -23.11 1.35 1.85
N ALA A 262 -23.72 2.53 1.91
CA ALA A 262 -24.40 3.03 3.10
C ALA A 262 -25.76 2.33 3.24
N VAL A 263 -26.09 1.91 4.46
CA VAL A 263 -27.37 1.27 4.79
C VAL A 263 -28.36 2.31 5.31
N ASP A 264 -27.89 3.19 6.18
CA ASP A 264 -28.58 4.38 6.69
C ASP A 264 -27.54 5.46 7.07
N GLU A 265 -27.94 6.55 7.72
CA GLU A 265 -27.05 7.68 8.04
C GLU A 265 -25.90 7.33 9.01
N GLY A 266 -25.98 6.21 9.73
CA GLY A 266 -25.00 5.80 10.73
C GLY A 266 -24.38 4.42 10.51
N HIS A 267 -24.84 3.67 9.50
CA HIS A 267 -24.36 2.32 9.23
C HIS A 267 -23.93 2.15 7.78
N GLY A 268 -22.75 1.58 7.59
CA GLY A 268 -22.22 1.14 6.31
C GLY A 268 -21.96 -0.36 6.27
N LEU A 269 -21.89 -0.93 5.08
CA LEU A 269 -21.50 -2.33 4.91
C LEU A 269 -20.00 -2.53 5.17
N ALA A 270 -19.67 -3.52 6.00
CA ALA A 270 -18.30 -3.96 6.31
C ALA A 270 -18.20 -5.50 6.29
N ILE A 271 -16.96 -6.00 6.21
CA ILE A 271 -16.65 -7.43 6.31
C ILE A 271 -16.50 -7.78 7.80
N THR A 272 -17.32 -8.70 8.30
CA THR A 272 -17.41 -9.02 9.71
C THR A 272 -17.32 -10.52 10.00
N VAL A 273 -16.87 -10.84 11.20
CA VAL A 273 -16.99 -12.16 11.84
C VAL A 273 -17.64 -11.90 13.19
N ASP A 274 -18.72 -12.62 13.51
CA ASP A 274 -19.53 -12.42 14.71
C ASP A 274 -20.01 -10.96 14.88
N GLY A 275 -20.32 -10.29 13.76
CA GLY A 275 -20.79 -8.90 13.73
C GLY A 275 -19.70 -7.84 13.97
N LEU A 276 -18.45 -8.24 14.17
CA LEU A 276 -17.33 -7.33 14.38
C LEU A 276 -16.49 -7.18 13.10
N PRO A 277 -16.09 -5.94 12.72
CA PRO A 277 -15.19 -5.72 11.59
C PRO A 277 -13.89 -6.53 11.72
N VAL A 278 -13.46 -7.16 10.64
CA VAL A 278 -12.26 -8.00 10.64
C VAL A 278 -11.02 -7.29 10.13
N SER A 279 -9.84 -7.85 10.46
CA SER A 279 -8.60 -7.45 9.78
C SER A 279 -8.69 -7.78 8.28
N VAL A 280 -8.82 -6.77 7.44
CA VAL A 280 -8.96 -6.90 5.99
C VAL A 280 -7.68 -6.47 5.29
N PHE A 281 -7.34 -7.16 4.20
CA PHE A 281 -6.25 -6.77 3.30
C PHE A 281 -6.70 -6.96 1.87
N PHE A 282 -6.06 -6.22 0.97
CA PHE A 282 -6.32 -6.29 -0.46
C PHE A 282 -5.05 -5.93 -1.22
N SER A 283 -4.92 -6.44 -2.44
CA SER A 283 -3.81 -6.11 -3.32
C SER A 283 -4.24 -6.12 -4.78
N SER A 284 -3.42 -5.55 -5.66
CA SER A 284 -3.75 -5.41 -7.08
C SER A 284 -4.19 -6.73 -7.71
N SER A 285 -3.36 -7.78 -7.62
CA SER A 285 -3.71 -9.08 -8.18
C SER A 285 -2.93 -10.20 -7.53
N THR A 286 -3.49 -11.41 -7.56
CA THR A 286 -2.79 -12.63 -7.14
C THR A 286 -2.08 -13.31 -8.32
N GLY A 287 -1.31 -14.36 -8.04
CA GLY A 287 -0.76 -15.27 -9.05
C GLY A 287 -1.69 -16.42 -9.44
N GLY A 288 -3.01 -16.26 -9.31
CA GLY A 288 -4.04 -17.27 -9.59
C GLY A 288 -4.70 -17.86 -8.34
N MET A 289 -4.22 -17.49 -7.15
CA MET A 289 -4.77 -17.88 -5.85
C MET A 289 -4.30 -16.90 -4.78
N THR A 290 -5.17 -16.54 -3.82
CA THR A 290 -4.78 -15.72 -2.66
C THR A 290 -3.80 -16.47 -1.74
N GLN A 291 -3.17 -15.75 -0.81
CA GLN A 291 -2.27 -16.29 0.20
C GLN A 291 -2.83 -16.11 1.60
N ARG A 292 -2.52 -17.04 2.49
CA ARG A 292 -2.73 -16.85 3.94
C ARG A 292 -1.78 -15.81 4.51
N ALA A 293 -2.25 -15.10 5.54
CA ALA A 293 -1.44 -14.13 6.28
C ALA A 293 -0.18 -14.76 6.90
N ILE A 294 -0.27 -15.99 7.42
CA ILE A 294 0.88 -16.69 8.04
C ILE A 294 1.99 -16.99 7.02
N ASP A 295 1.62 -17.28 5.77
CA ASP A 295 2.59 -17.61 4.72
C ASP A 295 3.34 -16.37 4.22
N VAL A 296 2.76 -15.17 4.39
CA VAL A 296 3.31 -13.89 3.94
C VAL A 296 3.99 -13.09 5.06
N TRP A 297 3.38 -13.06 6.25
CA TRP A 297 3.80 -12.22 7.38
C TRP A 297 4.14 -13.02 8.65
N GLY A 298 3.96 -14.34 8.64
CA GLY A 298 4.29 -15.20 9.79
C GLY A 298 3.28 -15.15 10.94
N THR A 299 2.17 -14.41 10.80
CA THR A 299 1.08 -14.37 11.78
C THR A 299 -0.20 -14.89 11.14
N GLU A 300 -0.85 -15.83 11.80
CA GLU A 300 -2.13 -16.38 11.35
C GLU A 300 -3.27 -15.39 11.60
N ILE A 301 -4.16 -15.28 10.62
CA ILE A 301 -5.40 -14.52 10.70
C ILE A 301 -6.46 -15.44 10.09
N PRO A 302 -7.34 -16.06 10.90
CA PRO A 302 -8.14 -17.23 10.48
C PRO A 302 -8.96 -17.03 9.19
N HIS A 303 -9.61 -15.88 9.03
CA HIS A 303 -10.47 -15.59 7.87
C HIS A 303 -9.69 -15.16 6.61
N LEU A 304 -8.36 -15.13 6.63
CA LEU A 304 -7.51 -14.82 5.47
C LEU A 304 -6.92 -16.11 4.90
N VAL A 305 -7.72 -16.76 4.06
CA VAL A 305 -7.45 -18.09 3.51
C VAL A 305 -7.02 -18.05 2.04
N ASN A 306 -6.57 -19.21 1.53
CA ASN A 306 -6.29 -19.39 0.12
C ASN A 306 -7.61 -19.62 -0.64
N VAL A 307 -7.86 -18.81 -1.64
CA VAL A 307 -9.03 -18.85 -2.53
C VAL A 307 -8.52 -18.79 -3.96
N PRO A 308 -9.00 -19.66 -4.88
CA PRO A 308 -8.67 -19.56 -6.29
C PRO A 308 -8.98 -18.16 -6.85
N ASP A 309 -8.21 -17.70 -7.82
CA ASP A 309 -8.39 -16.37 -8.41
C ASP A 309 -8.02 -16.40 -9.89
N PRO A 310 -8.73 -17.20 -10.72
CA PRO A 310 -8.39 -17.38 -12.14
C PRO A 310 -8.40 -16.05 -12.92
N TRP A 311 -9.23 -15.10 -12.50
CA TRP A 311 -9.33 -13.77 -13.12
C TRP A 311 -8.04 -12.95 -13.03
N SER A 312 -7.20 -13.18 -12.02
CA SER A 312 -5.95 -12.41 -11.89
C SER A 312 -4.88 -12.81 -12.90
N ILE A 313 -4.98 -14.02 -13.44
CA ILE A 313 -4.09 -14.56 -14.48
C ILE A 313 -4.73 -14.56 -15.87
N ASP A 314 -5.95 -14.04 -16.00
CA ASP A 314 -6.59 -13.81 -17.28
C ASP A 314 -6.05 -12.50 -17.92
N PRO A 315 -5.35 -12.56 -19.06
CA PRO A 315 -4.82 -11.38 -19.73
C PRO A 315 -5.90 -10.43 -20.27
N ALA A 316 -7.14 -10.88 -20.47
CA ALA A 316 -8.26 -10.02 -20.84
C ALA A 316 -8.67 -9.10 -19.67
N ILE A 317 -8.57 -9.60 -18.44
CA ILE A 317 -8.93 -8.87 -17.21
C ILE A 317 -7.75 -8.07 -16.67
N ASN A 318 -6.58 -8.72 -16.55
CA ASN A 318 -5.34 -8.20 -15.95
C ASN A 318 -4.20 -8.14 -16.96
N LYS A 319 -4.31 -7.21 -17.92
CA LYS A 319 -3.35 -7.06 -19.04
C LYS A 319 -1.88 -6.94 -18.62
N ASN A 320 -1.61 -6.31 -17.48
CA ASN A 320 -0.24 -5.95 -17.08
C ASN A 320 0.41 -6.98 -16.14
N TYR A 321 -0.39 -7.75 -15.40
CA TYR A 321 0.12 -8.62 -14.33
C TYR A 321 -0.45 -10.03 -14.37
N ALA A 322 -1.29 -10.39 -15.36
CA ALA A 322 -1.57 -11.80 -15.65
C ALA A 322 -0.27 -12.57 -15.94
N SER A 323 0.67 -11.90 -16.63
CA SER A 323 2.07 -12.30 -16.74
C SER A 323 2.94 -11.05 -16.84
N TRP A 324 4.14 -11.08 -16.26
CA TRP A 324 5.14 -10.03 -16.35
C TRP A 324 6.54 -10.61 -16.49
N THR A 325 7.42 -9.86 -17.16
CA THR A 325 8.85 -10.19 -17.27
C THR A 325 9.67 -9.03 -16.71
N LYS A 326 10.61 -9.32 -15.81
CA LYS A 326 11.51 -8.33 -15.21
C LYS A 326 12.96 -8.74 -15.35
N LYS A 327 13.76 -7.85 -15.96
CA LYS A 327 15.21 -7.96 -15.98
C LYS A 327 15.83 -7.16 -14.84
N VAL A 328 16.70 -7.80 -14.06
CA VAL A 328 17.42 -7.21 -12.93
C VAL A 328 18.91 -7.25 -13.22
N SER A 329 19.63 -6.14 -13.02
CA SER A 329 21.07 -6.09 -13.25
C SER A 329 21.85 -6.78 -12.13
N GLN A 330 23.07 -7.24 -12.44
CA GLN A 330 23.96 -7.79 -11.42
C GLN A 330 24.14 -6.87 -10.21
N LYS A 331 24.40 -5.58 -10.45
CA LYS A 331 24.59 -4.62 -9.36
C LYS A 331 23.40 -4.60 -8.38
N VAL A 332 22.17 -4.72 -8.88
CA VAL A 332 20.97 -4.73 -8.05
C VAL A 332 20.81 -6.08 -7.33
N MET A 333 21.08 -7.20 -8.00
CA MET A 333 21.05 -8.53 -7.39
C MET A 333 22.10 -8.70 -6.29
N ALA A 334 23.36 -8.38 -6.57
CA ALA A 334 24.45 -8.39 -5.61
C ALA A 334 24.13 -7.52 -4.38
N LYS A 335 23.63 -6.30 -4.60
CA LYS A 335 23.19 -5.41 -3.51
C LYS A 335 22.04 -6.01 -2.70
N ALA A 336 21.06 -6.63 -3.34
CA ALA A 336 19.93 -7.25 -2.65
C ALA A 336 20.38 -8.35 -1.68
N PHE A 337 21.31 -9.20 -2.11
CA PHE A 337 21.88 -10.27 -1.27
C PHE A 337 23.00 -9.80 -0.32
N GLY A 338 23.53 -8.59 -0.48
CA GLY A 338 24.71 -8.15 0.25
C GLY A 338 25.96 -9.00 -0.09
N LEU A 339 26.04 -9.47 -1.33
CA LEU A 339 27.15 -10.25 -1.87
C LEU A 339 27.94 -9.40 -2.89
N PRO A 340 29.23 -9.69 -3.14
CA PRO A 340 30.01 -8.92 -4.11
C PRO A 340 29.51 -9.10 -5.54
N ASP A 341 29.00 -10.29 -5.85
CA ASP A 341 28.34 -10.65 -7.09
C ASP A 341 27.36 -11.82 -6.86
N ILE A 342 26.61 -12.15 -7.90
CA ILE A 342 25.75 -13.34 -7.99
C ILE A 342 26.17 -14.14 -9.20
N GLN A 343 26.75 -15.32 -8.98
CA GLN A 343 27.07 -16.28 -10.02
C GLN A 343 25.84 -17.12 -10.38
N SER A 344 25.10 -17.58 -9.37
CA SER A 344 23.87 -18.36 -9.53
C SER A 344 22.91 -18.09 -8.38
N TYR A 345 21.68 -18.59 -8.50
CA TYR A 345 20.62 -18.39 -7.53
C TYR A 345 19.55 -19.48 -7.68
N GLU A 346 18.87 -19.80 -6.59
CA GLU A 346 17.83 -20.83 -6.54
C GLU A 346 16.66 -20.42 -5.66
N ILE A 347 15.48 -20.96 -5.97
CA ILE A 347 14.30 -20.87 -5.09
C ILE A 347 14.43 -21.97 -4.04
N VAL A 348 14.47 -21.57 -2.77
CA VAL A 348 14.68 -22.49 -1.64
C VAL A 348 13.37 -23.17 -1.23
N SER A 349 12.26 -22.44 -1.25
CA SER A 349 10.95 -22.98 -0.91
C SER A 349 9.83 -22.09 -1.43
N ARG A 350 8.62 -22.68 -1.49
CA ARG A 350 7.38 -22.03 -1.90
C ARG A 350 6.26 -22.26 -0.90
N THR A 351 5.22 -21.43 -0.99
CA THR A 351 3.93 -21.68 -0.35
C THR A 351 3.15 -22.75 -1.14
N VAL A 352 2.06 -23.25 -0.58
CA VAL A 352 1.13 -24.14 -1.29
C VAL A 352 0.47 -23.47 -2.51
N THR A 353 0.50 -22.14 -2.58
CA THR A 353 -0.02 -21.32 -3.69
C THR A 353 1.07 -20.92 -4.69
N ASN A 354 2.17 -21.68 -4.72
CA ASN A 354 3.32 -21.52 -5.61
C ASN A 354 4.09 -20.18 -5.46
N SER A 355 3.83 -19.41 -4.40
CA SER A 355 4.59 -18.18 -4.12
C SER A 355 5.95 -18.51 -3.54
N VAL A 356 7.03 -17.89 -4.02
CA VAL A 356 8.38 -18.06 -3.46
C VAL A 356 8.40 -17.57 -2.02
N ARG A 357 8.92 -18.35 -1.07
CA ARG A 357 9.11 -17.94 0.33
C ARG A 357 10.54 -17.48 0.60
N PHE A 358 11.50 -18.24 0.10
CA PHE A 358 12.92 -17.99 0.29
C PHE A 358 13.67 -18.18 -1.02
N ILE A 359 14.67 -17.33 -1.24
CA ILE A 359 15.58 -17.37 -2.38
C ILE A 359 17.02 -17.32 -1.89
N LYS A 360 17.91 -18.06 -2.54
CA LYS A 360 19.33 -18.11 -2.19
C LYS A 360 20.18 -17.66 -3.37
N GLY A 361 21.13 -16.76 -3.10
CA GLY A 361 22.14 -16.32 -4.05
C GLY A 361 23.51 -16.93 -3.71
N PHE A 362 24.30 -17.22 -4.74
CA PHE A 362 25.66 -17.74 -4.67
C PHE A 362 26.61 -16.76 -5.36
N SER A 363 27.69 -16.39 -4.69
CA SER A 363 28.74 -15.51 -5.21
C SER A 363 29.89 -16.32 -5.82
N SER A 364 30.64 -15.73 -6.74
CA SER A 364 31.82 -16.36 -7.36
C SER A 364 32.95 -16.67 -6.36
N ASN A 365 32.94 -16.07 -5.18
CA ASN A 365 33.88 -16.37 -4.09
C ASN A 365 33.40 -17.48 -3.14
N GLY A 366 32.32 -18.18 -3.48
CA GLY A 366 31.74 -19.28 -2.69
C GLY A 366 30.83 -18.84 -1.54
N LYS A 367 30.65 -17.53 -1.28
CA LYS A 367 29.68 -17.05 -0.27
C LYS A 367 28.26 -17.22 -0.77
N THR A 368 27.34 -17.48 0.16
CA THR A 368 25.91 -17.59 -0.14
C THR A 368 25.08 -16.75 0.82
N LYS A 369 23.88 -16.36 0.39
CA LYS A 369 22.90 -15.68 1.24
C LYS A 369 21.49 -16.14 0.91
N VAL A 370 20.74 -16.52 1.94
CA VAL A 370 19.29 -16.77 1.86
C VAL A 370 18.56 -15.50 2.29
N LEU A 371 17.52 -15.13 1.55
CA LEU A 371 16.63 -14.02 1.87
C LEU A 371 15.16 -14.49 1.89
N PRO A 372 14.34 -13.98 2.82
CA PRO A 372 12.89 -13.98 2.65
C PRO A 372 12.51 -13.25 1.36
N VAL A 373 11.52 -13.77 0.63
CA VAL A 373 11.09 -13.20 -0.66
C VAL A 373 10.66 -11.74 -0.52
N GLY A 374 10.06 -11.35 0.61
CA GLY A 374 9.58 -9.98 0.83
C GLY A 374 10.73 -8.98 0.77
N THR A 375 11.85 -9.31 1.41
CA THR A 375 13.08 -8.51 1.39
C THR A 375 13.66 -8.46 -0.01
N PHE A 376 13.78 -9.62 -0.66
CA PHE A 376 14.32 -9.72 -2.01
C PHE A 376 13.50 -8.94 -3.04
N LYS A 377 12.18 -9.21 -3.16
CA LYS A 377 11.29 -8.57 -4.13
C LYS A 377 11.28 -7.05 -3.99
N THR A 378 11.36 -6.55 -2.75
CA THR A 378 11.44 -5.12 -2.47
C THR A 378 12.75 -4.53 -2.98
N ALA A 379 13.88 -5.19 -2.70
CA ALA A 379 15.20 -4.75 -3.12
C ALA A 379 15.37 -4.74 -4.64
N VAL A 380 14.84 -5.75 -5.33
CA VAL A 380 14.96 -5.89 -6.79
C VAL A 380 13.77 -5.34 -7.58
N LYS A 381 12.74 -4.84 -6.88
CA LYS A 381 11.49 -4.28 -7.43
C LYS A 381 10.72 -5.25 -8.32
N LEU A 382 10.53 -6.49 -7.85
CA LEU A 382 9.61 -7.44 -8.49
C LEU A 382 8.15 -7.12 -8.10
N PRO A 383 7.18 -7.29 -9.01
CA PRO A 383 5.76 -7.05 -8.72
C PRO A 383 5.20 -7.94 -7.60
N SER A 384 5.58 -9.22 -7.57
CA SER A 384 5.02 -10.21 -6.64
C SER A 384 6.06 -11.25 -6.23
N SER A 385 5.62 -12.22 -5.41
CA SER A 385 6.37 -13.42 -5.06
C SER A 385 6.03 -14.64 -5.93
N TRP A 386 5.10 -14.52 -6.89
CA TRP A 386 4.84 -15.56 -7.88
C TRP A 386 5.71 -15.33 -9.11
N PHE A 387 6.87 -15.95 -9.10
CA PHE A 387 7.78 -15.97 -10.24
C PHE A 387 8.52 -17.29 -10.32
N ASP A 388 9.00 -17.57 -11.53
CA ASP A 388 9.84 -18.71 -11.84
C ASP A 388 11.22 -18.23 -12.29
N LEU A 389 12.20 -19.13 -12.13
CA LEU A 389 13.51 -18.95 -12.71
C LEU A 389 13.45 -19.39 -14.17
N PRO A 390 14.19 -18.74 -15.09
CA PRO A 390 14.26 -19.22 -16.47
C PRO A 390 14.68 -20.68 -16.48
N SER A 391 14.00 -21.50 -17.28
CA SER A 391 14.48 -22.83 -17.62
C SER A 391 15.86 -22.67 -18.24
N ASN A 392 16.89 -23.32 -17.66
CA ASN A 392 18.22 -23.38 -18.26
C ASN A 392 18.21 -24.23 -19.52
#